data_AF-G2G1U6-F1
#
_entry.id   AF-G2G1U6-F1
#
_cell.length_a   1.000
_cell.length_b   1.000
_cell.length_c   1.000
_cell.angle_alpha   90.00
_cell.angle_beta   90.00
_cell.angle_gamma   90.00
#
_symmetry.space_group_name_H-M   'P 1'
#
loop_
_entity.id
_entity.type
_entity.pdbx_description
1 polymer ?
#
loop_
_entity_poly.entity_id
_entity_poly.type
_entity_poly.pdbx_seq_one_letter_code
_entity_poly.pdbx_strand_id
1 'polypeptide(L)' 'MAFALNRLPPRYYVSSRGEIMTQWESHALPDQARVMAEVVRAAQHVSASPSHSLDDQNTVNSHL' A
#
# COMPACT_ATOMS: atom_id res chain seq x y z
N MET A 1 1.51 1.13 -3.59
CA MET A 1 1.65 0.60 -2.21
C MET A 1 2.64 1.38 -1.36
N ALA A 2 3.86 1.70 -1.83
CA ALA A 2 4.88 2.42 -1.03
C ALA A 2 4.37 3.70 -0.33
N PHE A 3 3.55 4.50 -1.02
CA PHE A 3 2.96 5.72 -0.47
C PHE A 3 2.08 5.51 0.78
N ALA A 4 1.27 4.44 0.79
CA ALA A 4 0.41 4.11 1.93
C ALA A 4 1.24 3.56 3.11
N LEU A 5 2.21 2.68 2.84
CA LEU A 5 3.06 2.08 3.86
C LEU A 5 3.87 3.12 4.64
N ASN A 6 4.38 4.15 3.96
CA ASN A 6 5.13 5.23 4.60
C ASN A 6 4.29 6.11 5.53
N ARG A 7 2.96 5.99 5.52
CA ARG A 7 2.03 6.82 6.31
C ARG A 7 1.34 6.04 7.43
N LEU A 8 1.60 4.75 7.51
CA LEU A 8 1.12 3.88 8.58
C LEU A 8 2.21 3.71 9.64
N PRO A 9 1.83 3.59 10.93
CA PRO A 9 2.79 3.31 11.99
C PRO A 9 3.48 1.96 11.72
N PRO A 10 4.82 1.92 11.72
CA PRO A 10 5.55 0.68 11.45
C PRO A 10 5.36 -0.31 12.58
N ARG A 11 5.17 -1.59 12.23
CA ARG A 11 5.04 -2.69 13.19
C ARG A 11 6.01 -3.80 12.82
N TYR A 12 7.12 -3.92 13.56
CA TYR A 12 8.14 -4.94 13.36
C TYR A 12 8.01 -6.03 14.42
N TYR A 13 8.23 -7.28 14.02
CA TYR A 13 8.25 -8.42 14.91
C TYR A 13 9.49 -9.29 14.64
N VAL A 14 9.97 -9.97 15.68
CA VAL A 14 11.19 -10.81 15.63
C VAL A 14 10.91 -12.29 15.96
N SER A 15 9.65 -12.64 16.22
CA SER A 15 9.22 -14.00 16.53
C SER A 15 7.81 -14.25 15.99
N SER A 16 7.47 -15.52 15.75
CA SER A 16 6.12 -15.95 15.36
C SER A 16 5.06 -15.57 16.38
N ARG A 17 5.40 -15.58 17.68
CA ARG A 17 4.50 -15.07 18.74
C ARG A 17 4.24 -13.56 18.57
N GLY A 18 5.30 -12.79 18.28
CA GLY A 18 5.19 -11.36 18.02
C GLY A 18 4.37 -11.05 16.77
N GLU A 19 4.51 -11.85 15.71
CA GLU A 19 3.72 -11.76 14.48
C GLU A 19 2.23 -11.92 14.77
N ILE A 20 1.84 -13.00 15.45
CA ILE A 20 0.44 -13.30 15.77
C ILE A 20 -0.16 -12.17 16.62
N MET A 21 0.56 -11.71 17.65
CA MET A 21 0.05 -10.65 18.53
C MET A 21 -0.11 -9.31 17.80
N THR A 22 0.88 -8.94 16.99
CA THR A 22 0.83 -7.73 16.15
C THR A 22 -0.31 -7.79 15.15
N GLN A 23 -0.54 -8.96 14.54
CA GLN A 23 -1.64 -9.18 13.60
C GLN A 23 -2.98 -9.05 14.32
N TRP A 24 -3.16 -9.66 15.49
CA TRP A 24 -4.37 -9.53 16.30
C TRP A 24 -4.67 -8.07 16.66
N GLU A 25 -3.68 -7.32 17.11
CA GLU A 25 -3.83 -5.89 17.40
C GLU A 25 -4.24 -5.09 16.16
N SER A 26 -3.72 -5.44 14.97
CA SER A 26 -4.07 -4.75 13.72
C SER A 26 -5.51 -5.01 13.22
N HIS A 27 -6.22 -5.99 13.80
CA HIS A 27 -7.64 -6.24 13.50
C HIS A 27 -8.58 -5.29 14.24
N ALA A 28 -8.06 -4.41 15.09
CA ALA A 28 -8.86 -3.35 15.69
C ALA A 28 -9.50 -2.48 14.59
N LEU A 29 -10.81 -2.25 14.69
CA LEU A 29 -11.58 -1.46 13.71
C LEU A 29 -10.95 -0.10 13.34
N PRO A 30 -10.36 0.67 14.29
CA PRO A 30 -9.71 1.94 13.95
C PRO A 30 -8.47 1.76 13.05
N ASP A 31 -7.72 0.69 13.24
CA ASP A 31 -6.52 0.41 12.45
C ASP A 31 -6.88 0.03 11.01
N GLN A 32 -7.90 -0.80 10.84
CA GLN A 32 -8.41 -1.17 9.51
C GLN A 32 -8.92 0.05 8.74
N ALA A 33 -9.69 0.93 9.40
CA ALA A 33 -10.17 2.16 8.79
C ALA A 33 -9.02 3.07 8.35
N ARG A 34 -7.96 3.17 9.16
CA ARG A 34 -6.77 3.97 8.84
C ARG A 34 -5.99 3.40 7.66
N VAL A 35 -5.81 2.07 7.60
CA VAL A 35 -5.18 1.39 6.47
C VAL A 35 -5.97 1.66 5.19
N MET A 36 -7.28 1.47 5.21
CA MET A 36 -8.12 1.70 4.03
C MET A 36 -8.06 3.16 3.55
N ALA A 37 -8.09 4.12 4.47
CA ALA A 37 -7.99 5.54 4.13
C ALA A 37 -6.66 5.87 3.41
N GLU A 38 -5.53 5.34 3.89
CA GLU A 38 -4.23 5.56 3.25
C GLU A 38 -4.09 4.83 1.91
N VAL A 39 -4.71 3.65 1.76
CA VAL A 39 -4.78 2.94 0.47
C VAL A 39 -5.55 3.76 -0.56
N VAL A 40 -6.72 4.29 -0.19
CA VAL A 40 -7.53 5.16 -1.08
C VAL A 40 -6.75 6.41 -1.48
N ARG A 41 -6.06 7.06 -0.52
CA ARG A 41 -5.20 8.22 -0.80
C ARG A 41 -4.05 7.88 -1.75
N ALA A 42 -3.42 6.72 -1.57
CA ALA A 42 -2.37 6.26 -2.46
C ALA A 42 -2.89 6.02 -3.89
N ALA A 43 -4.07 5.41 -4.02
CA ALA A 43 -4.71 5.20 -5.31
C ALA A 43 -5.02 6.53 -6.00
N GLN A 44 -5.59 7.50 -5.28
CA GLN A 44 -5.83 8.85 -5.77
C GLN A 44 -4.53 9.53 -6.23
N HIS A 45 -3.47 9.44 -5.42
CA HIS A 45 -2.18 10.05 -5.74
C HIS A 45 -1.57 9.47 -7.03
N VAL A 46 -1.55 8.15 -7.17
CA VAL A 46 -1.04 7.48 -8.38
C VAL A 46 -1.91 7.78 -9.60
N SER A 47 -3.24 7.87 -9.43
CA SER A 47 -4.15 8.23 -10.53
C SER A 47 -3.97 9.66 -11.03
N ALA A 48 -3.65 10.61 -10.12
CA ALA A 48 -3.48 12.02 -10.46
C ALA A 48 -2.10 12.34 -11.05
N SER A 49 -1.07 11.58 -10.68
CA SER A 49 0.31 11.80 -11.12
C SER A 49 1.03 10.46 -11.31
N PRO A 50 0.72 9.73 -12.39
CA PRO A 50 1.39 8.46 -12.68
C PRO A 50 2.86 8.73 -13.02
N SER A 51 3.78 7.93 -12.46
CA SER A 51 5.23 8.10 -12.68
C SER A 51 5.68 7.67 -14.09
N HIS A 52 4.86 6.89 -14.79
CA HIS A 52 5.04 6.52 -16.19
C HIS A 52 3.74 6.85 -16.94
N SER A 53 3.85 7.42 -18.15
CA SER A 53 2.70 7.60 -19.04
C SER A 53 2.14 6.21 -19.39
N LEU A 54 0.82 6.07 -19.34
CA LEU A 54 0.16 4.83 -19.77
C LEU A 54 0.45 4.50 -21.25
N ASP A 55 0.86 5.50 -22.04
CA ASP A 55 1.27 5.36 -23.45
C ASP A 55 2.60 4.62 -23.64
N ASP A 56 3.51 4.66 -22.65
CA ASP A 56 4.80 3.95 -22.75
C ASP A 56 4.65 2.41 -22.64
N GLN A 57 3.47 1.92 -22.22
CA GLN A 57 3.19 0.48 -22.21
C GLN A 57 2.56 -0.03 -23.51
N ASN A 58 2.04 0.86 -24.36
CA ASN A 58 1.39 0.45 -25.60
C ASN A 58 2.36 0.37 -26.79
N THR A 59 3.51 1.06 -26.72
CA THR A 59 4.59 1.00 -27.72
C THR A 59 5.52 -0.20 -27.55
N VAL A 60 5.54 -0.84 -26.37
CA VAL A 60 6.33 -2.06 -26.13
C VAL A 60 5.66 -3.30 -26.73
N ASN A 61 4.33 -3.32 -26.82
CA ASN A 61 3.57 -4.45 -27.39
C ASN A 61 3.41 -4.40 -28.92
N SER A 62 3.86 -3.34 -29.58
CA SER A 62 3.78 -3.19 -31.05
C SER A 62 5.09 -3.52 -31.78
N HIS A 63 6.12 -4.01 -31.07
CA HIS A 63 7.43 -4.34 -31.62
C HIS A 63 7.79 -5.84 -31.56
N LEU A 64 6.79 -6.72 -31.34
CA LEU A 64 6.91 -8.17 -31.52
C LEU A 64 5.89 -8.66 -32.55
#